data_AF-A0AA41Z5A4-F1
#
_entry.id   AF-A0AA41Z5A4-F1
#
_cell.length_a   1.000
_cell.length_b   1.000
_cell.length_c   1.000
_cell.angle_alpha   90.00
_cell.angle_beta   90.00
_cell.angle_gamma   90.00
#
_symmetry.space_group_name_H-M   'P 1'
#
loop_
_entity.id
_entity.type
_entity.pdbx_description
1 polymer ?
#
loop_
_entity_poly.entity_id
_entity_poly.type
_entity_poly.pdbx_seq_one_letter_code
_entity_poly.pdbx_strand_id
1 'polypeptide(L)'
;YLIYQQIHLLDTRTGLALILCIVNLPLVLVLLVNALNDLPIAVEEAARMDGADTLALLLTVVLPLAAPVVASALILSFIYAWNEFLFGLMLTTERAVPITVGASFFFSSSGGGIRWGVASAVMVVSVLPPLLISLVAYRFIGRALTAGAVKG
;
A
#
# COMPACT_ATOMS: atom_id res chain seq x y z
N TYR A 1 11.53 -15.59 8.48
CA TYR A 1 10.91 -16.91 8.72
C TYR A 1 11.04 -17.37 10.17
N LEU A 2 12.25 -17.65 10.69
CA LEU A 2 12.45 -18.19 12.05
C LEU A 2 11.79 -17.35 13.16
N ILE A 3 11.92 -16.01 13.10
CA ILE A 3 11.27 -15.12 14.07
C ILE A 3 9.73 -15.29 14.04
N TYR A 4 9.13 -15.29 12.84
CA TYR A 4 7.68 -15.47 12.67
C TYR A 4 7.19 -16.82 13.18
N GLN A 5 8.02 -17.86 13.02
CA GLN A 5 7.73 -19.19 13.56
C GLN A 5 7.72 -19.18 15.09
N GLN A 6 8.73 -18.55 15.72
CA GLN A 6 8.86 -18.49 17.18
C GLN A 6 7.72 -17.73 17.86
N ILE A 7 7.15 -16.73 17.18
CA ILE A 7 6.05 -15.90 17.70
C ILE A 7 4.67 -16.29 17.12
N HIS A 8 4.57 -17.46 16.47
CA HIS A 8 3.32 -18.00 15.91
C HIS A 8 2.58 -17.08 14.92
N LEU A 9 3.33 -16.32 14.10
CA LEU A 9 2.77 -15.46 13.05
C LEU A 9 2.75 -16.10 11.66
N LEU A 10 3.29 -17.31 11.50
CA LEU A 10 3.16 -18.07 10.26
C LEU A 10 1.69 -18.42 9.99
N ASP A 11 1.29 -18.32 8.72
CA ASP A 11 -0.06 -18.54 8.21
C ASP A 11 -1.14 -17.68 8.90
N THR A 12 -0.76 -16.47 9.31
CA THR A 12 -1.68 -15.47 9.88
C THR A 12 -1.78 -14.22 9.01
N ARG A 13 -2.99 -13.65 8.93
CA ARG A 13 -3.23 -12.39 8.21
C ARG A 13 -2.48 -11.21 8.83
N THR A 14 -2.36 -11.20 10.17
CA THR A 14 -1.62 -10.18 10.92
C THR A 14 -0.13 -10.29 10.67
N GLY A 15 0.44 -11.50 10.67
CA GLY A 15 1.84 -11.72 10.30
C GLY A 15 2.13 -11.22 8.89
N LEU A 16 1.30 -11.62 7.91
CA LEU A 16 1.47 -11.15 6.55
C LEU A 16 1.33 -9.61 6.44
N ALA A 17 0.34 -9.01 7.10
CA ALA A 17 0.20 -7.55 7.11
C ALA A 17 1.42 -6.83 7.69
N LEU A 18 2.00 -7.34 8.78
CA LEU A 18 3.18 -6.74 9.40
C LEU A 18 4.40 -6.73 8.47
N ILE A 19 4.70 -7.85 7.80
CA ILE A 19 5.86 -7.87 6.89
C ILE A 19 5.62 -6.95 5.69
N LEU A 20 4.40 -6.91 5.15
CA LEU A 20 4.03 -6.04 4.04
C LEU A 20 4.15 -4.57 4.44
N CYS A 21 3.76 -4.20 5.67
CA CYS A 21 3.97 -2.87 6.20
C CYS A 21 5.46 -2.52 6.26
N ILE A 22 6.30 -3.41 6.82
CA ILE A 22 7.76 -3.18 6.94
C ILE A 22 8.41 -2.97 5.57
N VAL A 23 8.03 -3.78 4.58
CA VAL A 23 8.60 -3.72 3.23
C VAL A 23 8.12 -2.48 2.46
N ASN A 24 6.88 -2.04 2.67
CA ASN A 24 6.34 -0.84 2.05
C ASN A 24 6.78 0.47 2.74
N LEU A 25 7.23 0.38 4.00
CA LEU A 25 7.56 1.53 4.84
C LEU A 25 8.56 2.51 4.19
N PRO A 26 9.66 2.08 3.54
CA PRO A 26 10.60 3.00 2.91
C PRO A 26 9.96 3.86 1.82
N LEU A 27 9.12 3.28 0.97
CA LEU A 27 8.40 4.00 -0.09
C LEU A 27 7.48 5.06 0.51
N VAL A 28 6.69 4.67 1.50
CA VAL A 28 5.75 5.58 2.17
C VAL A 28 6.50 6.70 2.87
N LEU A 29 7.59 6.40 3.58
CA LEU A 29 8.42 7.40 4.25
C LEU A 29 8.98 8.42 3.28
N VAL A 30 9.52 7.99 2.13
CA VAL A 30 10.05 8.93 1.13
C VAL A 30 8.95 9.86 0.62
N LEU A 31 7.76 9.35 0.32
CA LEU A 31 6.63 10.17 -0.12
C LEU A 31 6.18 11.18 0.94
N LEU A 32 6.08 10.73 2.19
CA LEU A 32 5.68 11.60 3.30
C LEU A 32 6.74 12.67 3.61
N VAL A 33 8.02 12.32 3.67
CA VAL A 33 9.10 13.28 3.92
C VAL A 33 9.14 14.34 2.83
N ASN A 34 8.99 13.96 1.56
CA ASN A 34 8.90 14.93 0.47
C ASN A 34 7.68 15.85 0.63
N ALA A 35 6.52 15.31 0.98
CA ALA A 35 5.32 16.10 1.23
C ALA A 35 5.51 17.12 2.36
N LEU A 36 6.20 16.73 3.43
CA LEU A 36 6.49 17.61 4.56
C LEU A 36 7.49 18.71 4.19
N ASN A 37 8.53 18.38 3.42
CA ASN A 37 9.52 19.37 2.95
C ASN A 37 8.91 20.41 2.00
N ASP A 38 7.83 20.05 1.29
CA ASP A 38 7.11 20.96 0.40
C ASP A 38 6.16 21.93 1.15
N LEU A 39 5.94 21.72 2.46
CA LEU A 39 5.09 22.60 3.27
C LEU A 39 5.81 23.91 3.58
N PRO A 40 5.17 25.08 3.39
CA PRO A 40 5.78 26.35 3.76
C PRO A 40 5.89 26.46 5.28
N ILE A 41 7.11 26.65 5.78
CA ILE A 41 7.41 26.83 7.21
C ILE A 41 6.54 27.92 7.86
N ALA A 42 6.23 28.99 7.11
CA ALA A 42 5.39 30.08 7.59
C ALA A 42 3.98 29.63 8.06
N VAL A 43 3.43 28.56 7.49
CA VAL A 43 2.12 28.03 7.89
C VAL A 43 2.23 27.32 9.25
N GLU A 44 3.33 26.62 9.49
CA GLU A 44 3.60 26.00 10.79
C GLU A 44 3.88 27.04 11.87
N GLU A 45 4.66 28.07 11.56
CA GLU A 45 4.94 29.18 12.48
C GLU A 45 3.66 29.94 12.85
N ALA A 46 2.80 30.24 11.88
CA ALA A 46 1.51 30.89 12.14
C ALA A 46 0.63 30.05 13.08
N ALA A 47 0.51 28.74 12.84
CA ALA A 47 -0.26 27.85 13.70
C ALA A 47 0.31 27.78 15.14
N ARG A 48 1.64 27.81 15.29
CA ARG A 48 2.28 27.88 16.61
C ARG A 48 2.03 29.21 17.32
N MET A 49 2.03 30.32 16.58
CA MET A 49 1.69 31.65 17.12
C MET A 49 0.23 31.70 17.59
N ASP A 50 -0.67 30.96 16.93
CA ASP A 50 -2.07 30.77 17.34
C ASP A 50 -2.24 29.79 18.53
N GLY A 51 -1.14 29.27 19.09
CA GLY A 51 -1.14 28.41 20.26
C GLY A 51 -1.33 26.92 19.97
N ALA A 52 -1.19 26.47 18.71
CA ALA A 52 -1.24 25.06 18.39
C ALA A 52 -0.04 24.32 19.00
N ASP A 53 -0.33 23.28 19.78
CA ASP A 53 0.70 22.33 20.21
C ASP A 53 1.10 21.39 19.06
N THR A 54 2.11 20.55 19.27
CA THR A 54 2.68 19.71 18.20
C THR A 54 1.64 18.73 17.62
N LEU A 55 0.76 18.17 18.45
CA LEU A 55 -0.25 17.22 18.00
C LEU A 55 -1.36 17.93 17.21
N ALA A 56 -1.81 19.10 17.69
CA ALA A 56 -2.77 19.94 16.99
C ALA A 56 -2.20 20.35 15.62
N LEU A 57 -0.98 20.88 15.56
CA LEU A 57 -0.32 21.27 14.31
C LEU A 57 -0.26 20.10 13.32
N LEU A 58 0.09 18.90 13.80
CA LEU A 58 0.17 17.71 12.94
C LEU A 58 -1.20 17.33 12.37
N LEU A 59 -2.26 17.33 13.19
CA LEU A 59 -3.58 16.86 12.78
C LEU A 59 -4.41 17.91 12.03
N THR A 60 -4.26 19.20 12.34
CA THR A 60 -5.12 20.27 11.79
C THR A 60 -4.47 21.03 10.64
N VAL A 61 -3.14 21.01 10.52
CA VAL A 61 -2.41 21.77 9.50
C VAL A 61 -1.65 20.82 8.57
N VAL A 62 -0.73 20.03 9.12
CA VAL A 62 0.17 19.18 8.34
C VAL A 62 -0.59 18.07 7.61
N LEU A 63 -1.41 17.30 8.33
CA LEU A 63 -2.11 16.14 7.77
C LEU A 63 -3.12 16.53 6.67
N PRO A 64 -3.94 17.58 6.80
CA PRO A 64 -4.83 18.03 5.71
C PRO A 64 -4.08 18.53 4.48
N LEU A 65 -2.97 19.24 4.65
CA LEU A 65 -2.15 19.72 3.54
C LEU A 65 -1.43 18.57 2.83
N ALA A 66 -0.95 17.57 3.58
CA ALA A 66 -0.33 16.37 3.05
C ALA A 66 -1.34 15.34 2.53
N ALA A 67 -2.65 15.53 2.74
CA ALA A 67 -3.69 14.54 2.43
C ALA A 67 -3.65 14.00 0.98
N PRO A 68 -3.38 14.80 -0.08
CA PRO A 68 -3.24 14.28 -1.43
C PRO A 68 -2.06 13.32 -1.60
N VAL A 69 -0.95 13.58 -0.92
CA VAL A 69 0.24 12.72 -0.95
C VAL A 69 0.02 11.47 -0.11
N VAL A 70 -0.60 11.59 1.07
CA VAL A 70 -0.99 10.45 1.90
C VAL A 70 -1.94 9.53 1.14
N ALA A 71 -2.95 10.07 0.45
CA ALA A 71 -3.86 9.30 -0.38
C ALA A 71 -3.11 8.54 -1.49
N SER A 72 -2.17 9.21 -2.17
CA SER A 72 -1.33 8.59 -3.20
C SER A 72 -0.46 7.47 -2.64
N ALA A 73 0.17 7.69 -1.47
CA ALA A 73 0.97 6.70 -0.78
C ALA A 73 0.14 5.47 -0.35
N LEU A 74 -1.10 5.67 0.12
CA LEU A 74 -2.03 4.60 0.46
C LEU A 74 -2.39 3.74 -0.75
N ILE A 75 -2.72 4.38 -1.88
CA ILE A 75 -3.05 3.68 -3.13
C ILE A 75 -1.84 2.87 -3.62
N LEU A 76 -0.65 3.48 -3.68
CA LEU A 76 0.56 2.78 -4.10
C LEU A 76 0.89 1.62 -3.17
N SER A 77 0.80 1.83 -1.84
CA SER A 77 1.03 0.77 -0.85
C SER A 77 0.05 -0.38 -1.00
N PHE A 78 -1.23 -0.09 -1.28
CA PHE A 78 -2.22 -1.12 -1.57
C PHE A 78 -1.84 -1.92 -2.81
N ILE A 79 -1.48 -1.25 -3.91
CA ILE A 79 -1.07 -1.92 -5.15
C ILE A 79 0.15 -2.82 -4.91
N TYR A 80 1.15 -2.32 -4.19
CA TYR A 80 2.34 -3.10 -3.83
C TYR A 80 1.99 -4.32 -2.97
N ALA A 81 1.20 -4.12 -1.91
CA ALA A 81 0.79 -5.20 -1.02
C ALA A 81 -0.09 -6.25 -1.74
N TRP A 82 -0.96 -5.81 -2.65
CA TRP A 82 -1.83 -6.70 -3.43
C TRP A 82 -1.05 -7.57 -4.41
N ASN A 83 0.01 -7.04 -5.02
CA ASN A 83 0.85 -7.75 -5.96
C ASN A 83 1.96 -8.57 -5.29
N GLU A 84 2.10 -8.48 -3.97
CA GLU A 84 3.14 -9.18 -3.25
C GLU A 84 2.88 -10.71 -3.30
N PHE A 85 3.91 -11.45 -3.72
CA PHE A 85 3.85 -12.90 -3.90
C PHE A 85 4.83 -13.66 -3.00
N LEU A 86 6.04 -13.11 -2.82
CA LEU A 86 7.16 -13.81 -2.19
C LEU A 86 6.93 -14.03 -0.69
N PHE A 87 6.53 -12.99 0.05
CA PHE A 87 6.23 -13.11 1.48
C PHE A 87 4.97 -13.91 1.72
N GLY A 88 3.95 -13.76 0.85
CA GLY A 88 2.81 -14.66 0.81
C GLY A 88 3.23 -16.13 0.71
N LEU A 89 4.06 -16.48 -0.27
CA LEU A 89 4.51 -17.84 -0.52
C LEU A 89 5.37 -18.39 0.64
N MET A 90 6.20 -17.54 1.24
CA MET A 90 7.12 -17.97 2.31
C MET A 90 6.46 -18.09 3.69
N LEU A 91 5.40 -17.32 3.96
CA LEU A 91 4.84 -17.19 5.31
C LEU A 91 3.44 -17.78 5.46
N THR A 92 2.78 -18.19 4.36
CA THR A 92 1.40 -18.70 4.39
C THR A 92 1.30 -20.12 3.83
N THR A 93 0.28 -20.85 4.28
CA THR A 93 0.09 -22.26 3.90
C THR A 93 -1.36 -22.57 3.57
N GLU A 94 -2.32 -22.16 4.40
CA GLU A 94 -3.74 -22.49 4.21
C GLU A 94 -4.69 -21.36 4.59
N ARG A 95 -4.49 -20.73 5.74
CA ARG A 95 -5.44 -19.79 6.35
C ARG A 95 -5.30 -18.36 5.85
N ALA A 96 -4.07 -17.95 5.54
CA ALA A 96 -3.74 -16.57 5.19
C ALA A 96 -3.25 -16.41 3.74
N VAL A 97 -3.43 -17.44 2.90
CA VAL A 97 -2.91 -17.49 1.53
C VAL A 97 -3.44 -16.32 0.70
N PRO A 98 -2.58 -15.41 0.22
CA PRO A 98 -3.01 -14.32 -0.64
C PRO A 98 -3.37 -14.83 -2.03
N ILE A 99 -4.21 -14.06 -2.74
CA ILE A 99 -4.71 -14.44 -4.06
C ILE A 99 -3.59 -14.65 -5.07
N THR A 100 -2.48 -13.91 -4.96
CA THR A 100 -1.27 -14.06 -5.77
C THR A 100 -0.67 -15.47 -5.67
N VAL A 101 -0.59 -16.01 -4.45
CA VAL A 101 -0.09 -17.36 -4.18
C VAL A 101 -1.12 -18.40 -4.60
N GLY A 102 -2.39 -18.23 -4.21
CA GLY A 102 -3.46 -19.17 -4.57
C GLY A 102 -3.65 -19.31 -6.08
N ALA A 103 -3.54 -18.20 -6.83
CA ALA A 103 -3.62 -18.20 -8.29
C ALA A 103 -2.50 -19.02 -8.94
N SER A 104 -1.29 -19.00 -8.35
CA SER A 104 -0.14 -19.75 -8.88
C SER A 104 -0.38 -21.27 -8.94
N PHE A 105 -1.20 -21.81 -8.03
CA PHE A 105 -1.51 -23.24 -8.01
C PHE A 105 -2.29 -23.72 -9.24
N PHE A 106 -3.05 -22.84 -9.91
CA PHE A 106 -3.77 -23.18 -11.14
C PHE A 106 -2.87 -23.29 -12.37
N PHE A 107 -1.64 -22.78 -12.29
CA PHE A 107 -0.59 -22.97 -13.30
C PHE A 107 0.28 -24.20 -13.02
N SER A 108 0.07 -24.88 -11.89
CA SER A 108 0.83 -26.08 -11.54
C SER A 108 0.23 -27.32 -12.20
N SER A 109 1.06 -28.06 -12.95
CA SER A 109 0.65 -29.19 -13.79
C SER A 109 0.49 -30.52 -13.03
N SER A 110 0.10 -30.51 -11.75
CA SER A 110 0.00 -31.74 -10.95
C SER A 110 -1.09 -32.68 -11.49
N GLY A 111 -0.69 -33.66 -12.29
CA GLY A 111 -1.48 -34.85 -12.66
C GLY A 111 -2.41 -34.76 -13.87
N GLY A 112 -2.63 -33.57 -14.47
CA GLY A 112 -3.58 -33.41 -15.59
C GLY A 112 -3.30 -32.29 -16.59
N GLY A 113 -2.14 -31.64 -16.51
CA GLY A 113 -1.82 -30.46 -17.32
C GLY A 113 -2.45 -29.15 -16.81
N ILE A 114 -2.02 -28.03 -17.36
CA ILE A 114 -2.48 -26.69 -16.94
C ILE A 114 -3.93 -26.49 -17.38
N ARG A 115 -4.82 -26.19 -16.43
CA ARG A 115 -6.21 -25.83 -16.71
C ARG A 115 -6.31 -24.37 -17.11
N TRP A 116 -5.86 -24.04 -18.32
CA TRP A 116 -5.79 -22.67 -18.84
C TRP A 116 -7.08 -21.86 -18.64
N GLY A 117 -8.25 -22.46 -18.89
CA GLY A 117 -9.53 -21.78 -18.69
C GLY A 117 -9.77 -21.33 -17.24
N VAL A 118 -9.42 -22.15 -16.25
CA VAL A 118 -9.58 -21.79 -14.84
C VAL A 118 -8.50 -20.80 -14.41
N ALA A 119 -7.25 -21.01 -14.84
CA ALA A 119 -6.15 -20.11 -14.55
C ALA A 119 -6.43 -18.69 -15.07
N SER A 120 -6.91 -18.56 -16.31
CA SER A 120 -7.30 -17.26 -16.88
C SER A 120 -8.45 -16.61 -16.11
N ALA A 121 -9.49 -17.36 -15.72
CA ALA A 121 -10.60 -16.82 -14.94
C ALA A 121 -10.15 -16.28 -13.57
N VAL A 122 -9.27 -17.02 -12.87
CA VAL A 122 -8.71 -16.59 -11.58
C VAL A 122 -7.91 -15.29 -11.76
N MET A 123 -7.09 -15.19 -12.81
CA MET A 123 -6.30 -13.98 -13.07
C MET A 123 -7.18 -12.77 -13.37
N VAL A 124 -8.24 -12.92 -14.18
CA VAL A 124 -9.19 -11.83 -14.47
C VAL A 124 -9.83 -11.33 -13.18
N VAL A 125 -10.31 -12.24 -12.32
CA VAL A 125 -10.92 -11.87 -11.03
C VAL A 125 -9.90 -11.20 -10.10
N SER A 126 -8.66 -11.69 -10.09
CA SER A 126 -7.58 -11.16 -9.23
C SER A 126 -7.20 -9.71 -9.54
N VAL A 127 -7.39 -9.28 -10.80
CA VAL A 127 -7.09 -7.92 -11.25
C VAL A 127 -8.22 -6.93 -10.94
N LEU A 128 -9.45 -7.40 -10.68
CA LEU A 128 -10.59 -6.49 -10.46
C LEU A 128 -10.38 -5.53 -9.27
N PRO A 129 -9.95 -5.96 -8.07
CA PRO A 129 -9.76 -5.04 -6.94
C PRO A 129 -8.73 -3.92 -7.19
N PRO A 130 -7.48 -4.20 -7.65
CA PRO A 130 -6.53 -3.14 -7.94
C PRO A 130 -6.96 -2.28 -9.13
N LEU A 131 -7.73 -2.83 -10.09
CA LEU A 131 -8.29 -2.06 -11.19
C LEU A 131 -9.34 -1.04 -10.70
N LEU A 132 -10.25 -1.45 -9.81
CA LEU A 132 -11.25 -0.54 -9.23
C LEU A 132 -10.60 0.56 -8.40
N ILE A 133 -9.60 0.21 -7.59
CA ILE A 133 -8.87 1.18 -6.77
C ILE A 133 -8.07 2.14 -7.64
N SER A 134 -7.41 1.65 -8.69
CA SER A 134 -6.67 2.51 -9.62
C SER A 134 -7.60 3.47 -10.37
N LEU A 135 -8.79 3.04 -10.81
CA LEU A 135 -9.79 3.91 -11.43
C LEU A 135 -10.22 5.05 -10.52
N VAL A 136 -10.46 4.78 -9.23
CA VAL A 136 -10.78 5.81 -8.25
C VAL A 136 -9.56 6.73 -8.04
N ALA A 137 -8.37 6.14 -7.91
CA ALA A 137 -7.12 6.84 -7.71
C ALA A 137 -6.76 7.80 -8.85
N TYR A 138 -7.04 7.45 -10.10
CA TYR A 138 -6.78 8.30 -11.27
C TYR A 138 -7.35 9.71 -11.11
N ARG A 139 -8.51 9.85 -10.46
CA ARG A 139 -9.16 11.14 -10.22
C ARG A 139 -8.46 11.99 -9.14
N PHE A 140 -7.75 11.36 -8.21
CA PHE A 140 -6.99 12.03 -7.14
C PHE A 140 -5.55 12.33 -7.55
N ILE A 141 -4.88 11.36 -8.17
CA ILE A 141 -3.49 11.50 -8.65
C ILE A 141 -3.41 12.56 -9.76
N GLY A 142 -4.40 12.60 -10.67
CA GLY A 142 -4.46 13.63 -11.71
C GLY A 142 -4.49 15.05 -11.14
N ARG A 143 -5.15 15.27 -10.00
CA ARG A 143 -5.19 16.58 -9.32
C ARG A 143 -3.90 16.89 -8.57
N ALA A 144 -3.27 15.88 -7.96
CA ALA A 144 -2.01 16.02 -7.24
C ALA A 144 -0.84 16.38 -8.18
N LEU A 145 -0.75 15.71 -9.34
CA LEU A 145 0.29 15.99 -10.34
C LEU A 145 0.12 17.38 -10.98
N THR A 146 -1.12 17.81 -11.25
CA THR A 146 -1.36 19.15 -11.82
C THR A 146 -1.09 20.27 -10.82
N ALA A 147 -1.32 20.05 -9.52
CA ALA A 147 -1.01 21.05 -8.49
C ALA A 147 0.50 21.24 -8.28
N GLY A 148 1.31 20.18 -8.46
CA GLY A 148 2.77 20.26 -8.46
C GLY A 148 3.34 20.93 -9.72
N ALA A 149 2.67 20.80 -10.87
CA ALA A 149 3.13 21.35 -12.16
C ALA A 149 2.98 22.88 -12.31
N VAL A 150 2.24 23.56 -11.42
CA VAL A 150 2.08 25.03 -11.46
C VAL A 150 3.15 25.77 -10.64
N LYS A 151 4.11 25.06 -10.04
CA LYS A 151 5.25 25.64 -9.30
C LYS A 151 6.53 25.75 -10.14
N GLY A 152 6.42 25.65 -11.48
CA GLY A 152 7.50 25.93 -12.44
C GLY A 152 7.33 27.30 -13.08
#